data_AF-A0A7C3XQ15-F1
#
_entry.id   AF-A0A7C3XQ15-F1
#
_cell.length_a   1.000
_cell.length_b   1.000
_cell.length_c   1.000
_cell.angle_alpha   90.00
_cell.angle_beta   90.00
_cell.angle_gamma   90.00
#
_symmetry.space_group_name_H-M   'P 1'
#
loop_
_entity.id
_entity.type
_entity.pdbx_description
1 polymer ?
#
loop_
_entity_poly.entity_id
_entity_poly.type
_entity_poly.pdbx_seq_one_letter_code
_entity_poly.pdbx_strand_id
1 'polypeptide(L)'
;MSYLIDKNTIKLLRFPFSFFLMPLFLLALSQSGESITDWHVLVSFCIMHILVYPSSNGYNSYIDRDEDSIGGLEKPPMPTKKLFYLTLLFDCLAVLLGLILFNVFFAVGILLYALASRAYSAREIRLKKYPFLGFLVVVFFQGGFTYYTCYAGITNHALELDSSTIYLLCACTFQI
;
A
#
# COMPACT_ATOMS: atom_id res chain seq x y z
N MET A 1 -16.34 -13.45 25.04
CA MET A 1 -16.75 -12.83 23.75
C MET A 1 -15.52 -12.80 22.84
N SER A 2 -15.47 -13.62 21.78
CA SER A 2 -14.39 -13.50 20.78
C SER A 2 -14.64 -12.22 20.00
N TYR A 3 -13.87 -11.16 20.26
CA TYR A 3 -13.90 -9.96 19.43
C TYR A 3 -13.70 -10.34 17.95
N LEU A 4 -14.47 -9.71 17.06
CA LEU A 4 -14.34 -9.89 15.59
C LEU A 4 -12.91 -9.59 15.13
N ILE A 5 -12.25 -8.60 15.76
CA ILE A 5 -10.86 -8.22 15.54
C ILE A 5 -10.16 -8.19 16.90
N ASP A 6 -9.03 -8.90 17.03
CA ASP A 6 -8.23 -8.92 18.26
C ASP A 6 -7.11 -7.87 18.24
N LYS A 7 -6.57 -7.55 19.43
CA LYS A 7 -5.52 -6.54 19.61
C LYS A 7 -4.24 -6.86 18.82
N ASN A 8 -3.88 -8.14 18.68
CA ASN A 8 -2.68 -8.53 17.93
C ASN A 8 -2.88 -8.30 16.44
N THR A 9 -4.07 -8.61 15.91
CA THR A 9 -4.45 -8.29 14.54
C THR A 9 -4.27 -6.78 14.25
N ILE A 10 -4.74 -5.90 15.14
CA ILE A 10 -4.58 -4.44 14.96
C ILE A 10 -3.10 -4.02 14.99
N LYS A 11 -2.29 -4.60 15.87
CA LYS A 11 -0.84 -4.32 15.92
C LYS A 11 -0.17 -4.70 14.59
N LEU A 12 -0.45 -5.90 14.08
CA LEU A 12 0.21 -6.45 12.89
C LEU A 12 -0.20 -5.76 11.58
N LEU A 13 -1.36 -5.10 11.56
CA LEU A 13 -1.72 -4.17 10.48
C LEU A 13 -0.80 -2.94 10.43
N ARG A 14 -0.12 -2.60 11.53
CA ARG A 14 0.88 -1.53 11.60
C ARG A 14 0.37 -0.18 11.08
N PHE A 15 -0.84 0.24 11.48
CA PHE A 15 -1.41 1.53 11.09
C PHE A 15 -0.46 2.73 11.29
N PRO A 16 0.30 2.85 12.41
CA PRO A 16 1.24 3.96 12.55
C PRO A 16 2.37 3.93 11.51
N PHE A 17 2.76 2.74 11.04
CA PHE A 17 3.80 2.62 10.02
C PHE A 17 3.34 3.18 8.66
N SER A 18 2.04 3.19 8.38
CA SER A 18 1.49 3.81 7.16
C SER A 18 1.89 5.28 7.02
N PHE A 19 2.11 6.02 8.12
CA PHE A 19 2.55 7.42 8.04
C PHE A 19 3.95 7.59 7.48
N PHE A 20 4.82 6.57 7.57
CA PHE A 20 6.13 6.61 6.91
C PHE A 20 6.04 6.47 5.39
N LEU A 21 4.89 6.01 4.88
CA LEU A 21 4.60 5.91 3.43
C LEU A 21 3.88 7.14 2.88
N MET A 22 3.50 8.07 3.77
CA MET A 22 2.82 9.32 3.43
C MET A 22 3.62 10.27 2.50
N PRO A 23 4.97 10.35 2.53
CA PRO A 23 5.72 11.30 1.71
C PRO A 23 5.40 11.26 0.21
N LEU A 24 5.18 10.07 -0.37
CA LEU A 24 4.81 9.96 -1.79
C LEU A 24 3.39 10.47 -2.08
N PHE A 25 2.45 10.26 -1.15
CA PHE A 25 1.11 10.82 -1.28
C PHE A 25 1.16 12.35 -1.23
N LEU A 26 1.92 12.93 -0.29
CA LEU A 26 2.09 14.37 -0.19
C LEU A 26 2.80 14.97 -1.40
N LEU A 27 3.77 14.25 -1.97
CA LEU A 27 4.40 14.65 -3.21
C LEU A 27 3.41 14.62 -4.38
N ALA A 28 2.56 13.59 -4.48
CA ALA A 28 1.52 13.54 -5.50
C ALA A 28 0.52 14.69 -5.35
N LEU A 29 0.10 15.00 -4.11
CA LEU A 29 -0.78 16.12 -3.81
C LEU A 29 -0.13 17.48 -4.13
N SER A 30 1.15 17.66 -3.84
CA SER A 30 1.83 18.92 -4.13
C SER A 30 1.97 19.20 -5.63
N GLN A 31 1.98 18.15 -6.47
CA GLN A 31 2.07 18.26 -7.92
C GLN A 31 0.70 18.20 -8.62
N SER A 32 -0.37 17.84 -7.93
CA SER A 32 -1.70 17.72 -8.55
C SER A 32 -2.40 19.06 -8.77
N GLY A 33 -2.08 20.07 -7.97
CA GLY A 33 -2.81 21.34 -7.93
C GLY A 33 -4.16 21.26 -7.19
N GLU A 34 -4.50 20.11 -6.62
CA GLU A 34 -5.75 19.89 -5.89
C GLU A 34 -5.71 20.47 -4.46
N SER A 35 -6.87 20.85 -3.94
CA SER A 35 -7.00 21.30 -2.55
C SER A 35 -6.85 20.13 -1.57
N ILE A 36 -6.21 20.35 -0.42
CA ILE A 36 -6.13 19.35 0.66
C ILE A 36 -7.51 18.92 1.19
N THR A 37 -8.51 19.78 1.05
CA THR A 37 -9.89 19.50 1.47
C THR A 37 -10.73 18.86 0.37
N ASP A 38 -10.15 18.60 -0.81
CA ASP A 38 -10.89 17.94 -1.89
C ASP A 38 -11.31 16.53 -1.47
N TRP A 39 -12.50 16.12 -1.94
CA TRP A 39 -13.08 14.82 -1.62
C TRP A 39 -12.20 13.66 -2.08
N HIS A 40 -11.67 13.71 -3.30
CA HIS A 40 -10.83 12.65 -3.85
C HIS A 40 -9.50 12.56 -3.09
N VAL A 41 -8.94 13.70 -2.68
CA VAL A 41 -7.73 13.75 -1.83
C VAL A 41 -7.98 13.05 -0.50
N LEU A 42 -9.03 13.41 0.23
CA LEU A 42 -9.32 12.86 1.55
C LEU A 42 -9.65 11.35 1.49
N VAL A 43 -10.44 10.93 0.51
CA VAL A 43 -10.86 9.53 0.39
C VAL A 43 -9.73 8.65 -0.12
N SER A 44 -8.97 9.08 -1.14
CA SER A 44 -7.81 8.31 -1.62
C SER A 44 -6.73 8.19 -0.54
N PHE A 45 -6.52 9.24 0.27
CA PHE A 45 -5.64 9.18 1.44
C PHE A 45 -6.08 8.07 2.41
N CYS A 46 -7.37 8.03 2.77
CA CYS A 46 -7.92 7.02 3.65
C CYS A 46 -7.79 5.61 3.05
N ILE A 47 -8.08 5.42 1.76
CA ILE A 47 -7.94 4.11 1.10
C ILE A 47 -6.49 3.64 1.18
N MET A 48 -5.52 4.48 0.85
CA MET A 48 -4.12 4.10 0.86
C MET A 48 -3.60 3.79 2.27
N HIS A 49 -3.87 4.66 3.25
CA HIS A 49 -3.24 4.59 4.57
C HIS A 49 -3.97 3.70 5.58
N ILE A 50 -5.27 3.47 5.39
CA ILE A 50 -6.11 2.68 6.29
C ILE A 50 -6.42 1.29 5.71
N LEU A 51 -6.47 1.13 4.39
CA LEU A 51 -6.76 -0.16 3.75
C LEU A 51 -5.51 -0.77 3.11
N VAL A 52 -4.92 -0.11 2.12
CA VAL A 52 -3.88 -0.70 1.26
C VAL A 52 -2.59 -1.00 2.02
N TYR A 53 -1.99 -0.01 2.68
CA TYR A 53 -0.74 -0.22 3.42
C TYR A 53 -0.92 -1.16 4.63
N PRO A 54 -1.97 -1.01 5.45
CA PRO A 54 -2.18 -1.93 6.56
C PRO A 54 -2.43 -3.37 6.10
N SER A 55 -3.16 -3.56 5.00
CA SER A 55 -3.37 -4.87 4.40
C SER A 55 -2.06 -5.52 3.90
N SER A 56 -1.20 -4.74 3.25
CA SER A 56 0.13 -5.17 2.82
C SER A 56 0.97 -5.64 4.01
N ASN A 57 1.04 -4.81 5.05
CA ASN A 57 1.78 -5.06 6.28
C ASN A 57 1.28 -6.29 7.04
N GLY A 58 -0.05 -6.41 7.19
CA GLY A 58 -0.70 -7.49 7.92
C GLY A 58 -0.51 -8.85 7.25
N TYR A 59 -0.59 -8.92 5.92
CA TYR A 59 -0.37 -10.17 5.20
C TYR A 59 1.08 -10.62 5.28
N ASN A 60 2.02 -9.68 5.12
CA ASN A 60 3.44 -9.95 5.29
C ASN A 60 3.69 -10.58 6.68
N SER A 61 3.17 -9.96 7.74
CA SER A 61 3.26 -10.51 9.10
C SER A 61 2.55 -11.86 9.27
N TYR A 62 1.41 -12.08 8.61
CA TYR A 62 0.69 -13.37 8.67
C TYR A 62 1.51 -14.53 8.09
N ILE A 63 2.18 -14.29 6.96
CA ILE A 63 2.96 -15.29 6.26
C ILE A 63 4.28 -15.56 6.97
N ASP A 64 4.97 -14.49 7.37
CA ASP A 64 6.34 -14.55 7.87
C ASP A 64 6.41 -15.02 9.32
N ARG A 65 5.42 -14.62 10.14
CA ARG A 65 5.36 -14.98 11.56
C ARG A 65 6.66 -14.64 12.28
N ASP A 66 7.23 -13.47 11.96
CA ASP A 66 8.48 -13.01 12.54
C ASP A 66 8.36 -12.92 14.06
N GLU A 67 9.42 -13.32 14.76
CA GLU A 67 9.58 -13.11 16.21
C GLU A 67 10.56 -11.95 16.50
N ASP A 68 11.37 -11.60 15.50
CA ASP A 68 12.30 -10.46 15.52
C ASP A 68 11.60 -9.14 15.15
N SER A 69 12.31 -8.04 15.36
CA SER A 69 11.82 -6.69 15.06
C SER A 69 11.45 -6.51 13.59
N ILE A 70 10.30 -5.88 13.34
CA ILE A 70 9.80 -5.48 12.02
C ILE A 70 9.48 -3.99 12.00
N GLY A 71 9.25 -3.42 10.81
CA GLY A 71 8.93 -1.99 10.66
C GLY A 71 7.81 -1.55 11.60
N GLY A 72 8.12 -0.67 12.57
CA GLY A 72 7.19 -0.14 13.56
C GLY A 72 6.84 -1.06 14.75
N LEU A 73 7.41 -2.27 14.86
CA LEU A 73 7.17 -3.19 15.97
C LEU A 73 8.44 -3.97 16.36
N GLU A 74 8.96 -3.73 17.56
CA GLU A 74 10.14 -4.43 18.08
C GLU A 74 9.87 -5.91 18.42
N LYS A 75 8.67 -6.21 18.96
CA LYS A 75 8.24 -7.56 19.34
C LYS A 75 6.87 -7.85 18.74
N PRO A 76 6.78 -8.26 17.46
CA PRO A 76 5.51 -8.56 16.81
C PRO A 76 4.83 -9.76 17.50
N PRO A 77 3.51 -9.69 17.78
CA PRO A 77 2.78 -10.84 18.28
C PRO A 77 2.54 -11.89 17.18
N MET A 78 2.30 -13.14 17.56
CA MET A 78 1.98 -14.18 16.57
C MET A 78 0.63 -13.91 15.87
N PRO A 79 0.57 -14.02 14.53
CA PRO A 79 -0.64 -13.76 13.77
C PRO A 79 -1.69 -14.87 13.93
N THR A 80 -2.95 -14.51 13.82
CA THR A 80 -4.07 -15.47 13.75
C THR A 80 -4.68 -15.49 12.35
N LYS A 81 -5.53 -16.49 12.05
CA LYS A 81 -6.27 -16.54 10.78
C LYS A 81 -7.17 -15.31 10.56
N LYS A 82 -7.55 -14.59 11.61
CA LYS A 82 -8.36 -13.36 11.49
C LYS A 82 -7.60 -12.28 10.73
N LEU A 83 -6.30 -12.14 10.95
CA LEU A 83 -5.46 -11.18 10.23
C LEU A 83 -5.48 -11.45 8.73
N PHE A 84 -5.34 -12.71 8.31
CA PHE A 84 -5.40 -13.08 6.90
C PHE A 84 -6.72 -12.66 6.25
N TYR A 85 -7.86 -13.05 6.84
CA TYR A 85 -9.17 -12.67 6.29
C TYR A 85 -9.40 -11.16 6.30
N LEU A 86 -8.89 -10.45 7.31
CA LEU A 86 -8.99 -8.99 7.36
C LEU A 86 -8.16 -8.32 6.26
N THR A 87 -6.97 -8.83 5.96
CA THR A 87 -6.15 -8.32 4.85
C THR A 87 -6.84 -8.54 3.51
N LEU A 88 -7.46 -9.71 3.29
CA LEU A 88 -8.24 -9.97 2.09
C LEU A 88 -9.46 -9.03 1.98
N LEU A 89 -10.17 -8.81 3.10
CA LEU A 89 -11.28 -7.86 3.15
C LEU A 89 -10.83 -6.44 2.78
N PHE A 90 -9.69 -5.99 3.31
CA PHE A 90 -9.14 -4.67 2.99
C PHE A 90 -8.72 -4.53 1.53
N ASP A 91 -8.10 -5.56 0.95
CA ASP A 91 -7.75 -5.56 -0.48
C ASP A 91 -9.01 -5.45 -1.34
N CYS A 92 -10.00 -6.31 -1.10
CA CYS A 92 -11.27 -6.28 -1.82
C CYS A 92 -11.98 -4.94 -1.67
N LEU A 93 -12.06 -4.41 -0.45
CA LEU A 93 -12.72 -3.14 -0.17
C LEU A 93 -11.98 -1.97 -0.86
N ALA A 94 -10.66 -1.93 -0.81
CA ALA A 94 -9.87 -0.88 -1.43
C ALA A 94 -10.05 -0.86 -2.97
N VAL A 95 -10.00 -2.04 -3.61
CA VAL A 95 -10.22 -2.16 -5.07
C VAL A 95 -11.65 -1.79 -5.43
N LEU A 96 -12.66 -2.29 -4.70
CA LEU A 96 -14.07 -1.98 -4.97
C LEU A 96 -14.36 -0.49 -4.80
N LEU A 97 -13.87 0.15 -3.74
CA LEU A 97 -14.01 1.59 -3.54
C LEU A 97 -13.30 2.37 -4.64
N GLY A 98 -12.10 1.94 -5.05
CA GLY A 98 -11.40 2.52 -6.19
C GLY A 98 -12.21 2.45 -7.48
N LEU A 99 -12.82 1.30 -7.78
CA LEU A 99 -13.64 1.10 -8.99
C LEU A 99 -14.94 1.92 -8.98
N ILE A 100 -15.55 2.10 -7.82
CA ILE A 100 -16.87 2.76 -7.70
C ILE A 100 -16.72 4.29 -7.60
N LEU A 101 -15.70 4.76 -6.88
CA LEU A 101 -15.56 6.18 -6.51
C LEU A 101 -14.52 6.93 -7.34
N PHE A 102 -13.64 6.24 -8.07
CA PHE A 102 -12.53 6.84 -8.80
C PHE A 102 -12.40 6.25 -10.22
N ASN A 103 -11.44 6.79 -10.96
CA ASN A 103 -11.04 6.28 -12.26
C ASN A 103 -10.39 4.90 -12.18
N VAL A 104 -10.41 4.22 -13.33
CA VAL A 104 -9.89 2.85 -13.47
C VAL A 104 -8.39 2.73 -13.15
N PHE A 105 -7.59 3.78 -13.36
CA PHE A 105 -6.14 3.72 -13.11
C PHE A 105 -5.83 3.67 -11.62
N PHE A 106 -6.60 4.38 -10.78
CA PHE A 106 -6.47 4.25 -9.32
C PHE A 106 -6.82 2.85 -8.85
N ALA A 107 -7.96 2.32 -9.31
CA ALA A 107 -8.43 0.99 -8.93
C ALA A 107 -7.48 -0.14 -9.36
N VAL A 108 -7.02 -0.09 -10.62
CA VAL A 108 -6.04 -1.04 -11.15
C VAL A 108 -4.69 -0.87 -10.45
N GLY A 109 -4.29 0.36 -10.13
CA GLY A 109 -3.10 0.65 -9.33
C GLY A 109 -3.14 -0.06 -7.98
N ILE A 110 -4.23 0.08 -7.23
CA ILE A 110 -4.44 -0.63 -5.96
C ILE A 110 -4.38 -2.14 -6.14
N LEU A 111 -5.06 -2.69 -7.16
CA LEU A 111 -5.08 -4.12 -7.43
C LEU A 111 -3.66 -4.66 -7.70
N LEU A 112 -2.90 -4.00 -8.57
CA LEU A 112 -1.55 -4.41 -8.92
C LEU A 112 -0.60 -4.27 -7.72
N TYR A 113 -0.72 -3.20 -6.94
CA TYR A 113 0.03 -3.05 -5.69
C TYR A 113 -0.26 -4.20 -4.73
N ALA A 114 -1.54 -4.53 -4.51
CA ALA A 114 -1.95 -5.63 -3.65
C ALA A 114 -1.37 -6.96 -4.15
N LEU A 115 -1.51 -7.27 -5.44
CA LEU A 115 -0.96 -8.49 -6.04
C LEU A 115 0.56 -8.58 -5.90
N ALA A 116 1.30 -7.49 -6.14
CA ALA A 116 2.74 -7.44 -5.97
C ALA A 116 3.16 -7.65 -4.51
N SER A 117 2.48 -6.98 -3.57
CA SER A 117 2.68 -7.18 -2.13
C SER A 117 2.44 -8.63 -1.70
N ARG A 118 1.38 -9.27 -2.22
CA ARG A 118 1.08 -10.68 -1.96
C ARG A 118 2.19 -11.57 -2.54
N ALA A 119 2.53 -11.41 -3.82
CA ALA A 119 3.59 -12.18 -4.48
C ALA A 119 4.95 -12.05 -3.78
N TYR A 120 5.22 -10.90 -3.16
CA TYR A 120 6.44 -10.68 -2.38
C TYR A 120 6.55 -11.63 -1.18
N SER A 121 5.45 -11.89 -0.47
CA SER A 121 5.45 -12.71 0.76
C SER A 121 4.92 -14.14 0.56
N ALA A 122 3.97 -14.35 -0.35
CA ALA A 122 3.25 -15.61 -0.58
C ALA A 122 4.21 -16.79 -0.73
N ARG A 123 3.88 -17.95 -0.15
CA ARG A 123 4.80 -19.10 -0.06
C ARG A 123 5.12 -19.70 -1.43
N GLU A 124 4.19 -19.56 -2.37
CA GLU A 124 4.24 -20.11 -3.73
C GLU A 124 5.17 -19.30 -4.64
N ILE A 125 5.25 -17.97 -4.45
CA ILE A 125 6.05 -17.07 -5.29
C ILE A 125 7.29 -16.56 -4.53
N ARG A 126 7.06 -15.97 -3.35
CA ARG A 126 8.05 -15.48 -2.38
C ARG A 126 9.19 -14.69 -3.01
N LEU A 127 8.86 -13.60 -3.71
CA LEU A 127 9.86 -12.77 -4.43
C LEU A 127 10.99 -12.29 -3.52
N LYS A 128 10.69 -12.04 -2.24
CA LYS A 128 11.68 -11.62 -1.25
C LYS A 128 12.85 -12.58 -1.03
N LYS A 129 12.76 -13.84 -1.51
CA LYS A 129 13.90 -14.77 -1.48
C LYS A 129 14.99 -14.40 -2.50
N TYR A 130 14.67 -13.59 -3.51
CA TYR A 130 15.58 -13.15 -4.55
C TYR A 130 16.01 -11.71 -4.26
N PRO A 131 17.26 -11.45 -3.82
CA PRO A 131 17.65 -10.12 -3.33
C PRO A 131 17.42 -9.01 -4.35
N PHE A 132 17.90 -9.18 -5.59
CA PHE A 132 17.78 -8.16 -6.63
C PHE A 132 16.34 -7.98 -7.13
N LEU A 133 15.66 -9.08 -7.46
CA LEU A 133 14.30 -9.00 -7.99
C LEU A 133 13.32 -8.50 -6.91
N GLY A 134 13.45 -9.00 -5.69
CA GLY A 134 12.66 -8.54 -4.54
C GLY A 134 12.89 -7.06 -4.26
N PHE A 135 14.15 -6.60 -4.27
CA PHE A 135 14.48 -5.19 -4.15
C PHE A 135 13.83 -4.35 -5.25
N LEU A 136 14.00 -4.72 -6.53
CA LEU A 136 13.43 -3.99 -7.66
C LEU A 136 11.90 -3.90 -7.59
N VAL A 137 11.23 -4.98 -7.19
CA VAL A 137 9.77 -4.99 -7.01
C VAL A 137 9.35 -4.06 -5.88
N VAL A 138 10.05 -4.06 -4.75
CA VAL A 138 9.74 -3.19 -3.61
C VAL A 138 9.92 -1.73 -3.97
N VAL A 139 11.08 -1.34 -4.50
CA VAL A 139 11.37 0.07 -4.83
C VAL A 139 10.43 0.61 -5.91
N PHE A 140 10.07 -0.22 -6.91
CA PHE A 140 9.09 0.17 -7.92
C PHE A 140 7.68 0.33 -7.33
N PHE A 141 7.18 -0.70 -6.64
CA PHE A 141 5.79 -0.70 -6.14
C PHE A 141 5.58 0.21 -4.95
N GLN A 142 6.55 0.37 -4.05
CA GLN A 142 6.47 1.33 -2.97
C GLN A 142 6.81 2.75 -3.43
N GLY A 143 7.55 2.92 -4.54
CA GLY A 143 8.04 4.20 -5.05
C GLY A 143 7.18 4.78 -6.17
N GLY A 144 7.75 4.88 -7.38
CA GLY A 144 7.12 5.54 -8.52
C GLY A 144 5.71 5.02 -8.84
N PHE A 145 5.48 3.72 -8.70
CA PHE A 145 4.14 3.15 -8.91
C PHE A 145 3.12 3.62 -7.88
N THR A 146 3.52 3.69 -6.60
CA THR A 146 2.66 4.23 -5.54
C THR A 146 2.42 5.73 -5.76
N TYR A 147 3.44 6.50 -6.17
CA TYR A 147 3.25 7.90 -6.56
C TYR A 147 2.18 8.04 -7.65
N TYR A 148 2.31 7.29 -8.75
CA TYR A 148 1.33 7.30 -9.84
C TYR A 148 -0.07 6.95 -9.35
N THR A 149 -0.19 5.91 -8.53
CA THR A 149 -1.48 5.47 -7.97
C THR A 149 -2.08 6.57 -7.10
N CYS A 150 -1.30 7.18 -6.20
CA CYS A 150 -1.75 8.29 -5.38
C CYS A 150 -2.19 9.49 -6.22
N TYR A 151 -1.42 9.87 -7.25
CA TYR A 151 -1.79 10.96 -8.16
C TYR A 151 -3.13 10.68 -8.85
N ALA A 152 -3.33 9.45 -9.32
CA ALA A 152 -4.58 9.04 -9.96
C ALA A 152 -5.76 9.03 -9.00
N GLY A 153 -5.55 8.70 -7.72
CA GLY A 153 -6.56 8.83 -6.68
C GLY A 153 -6.87 10.27 -6.32
N ILE A 154 -5.86 11.14 -6.30
CA ILE A 154 -5.98 12.56 -5.94
C ILE A 154 -6.71 13.37 -7.02
N THR A 155 -6.28 13.24 -8.28
CA THR A 155 -6.82 14.02 -9.41
C THR A 155 -8.04 13.39 -10.07
N ASN A 156 -8.33 12.14 -9.70
CA ASN A 156 -9.30 11.30 -10.39
C ASN A 156 -9.03 11.11 -11.91
N HIS A 157 -7.79 11.30 -12.37
CA HIS A 157 -7.36 11.10 -13.76
C HIS A 157 -6.01 10.37 -13.83
N ALA A 158 -5.65 9.85 -15.00
CA ALA A 158 -4.31 9.29 -15.19
C ALA A 158 -3.24 10.40 -15.15
N LEU A 159 -2.06 10.11 -14.60
CA LEU A 159 -0.91 10.97 -14.78
C LEU A 159 -0.47 10.91 -16.24
N GLU A 160 -0.41 12.06 -16.91
CA GLU A 160 0.12 12.14 -18.27
C GLU A 160 1.60 11.78 -18.29
N LEU A 161 1.99 10.93 -19.25
CA LEU A 161 3.36 10.44 -19.36
C LEU A 161 4.12 11.28 -20.38
N ASP A 162 4.91 12.22 -19.87
CA ASP A 162 5.91 12.98 -20.61
C ASP A 162 7.31 12.74 -20.01
N SER A 163 8.34 13.35 -20.60
CA SER A 163 9.71 13.19 -20.11
C SER A 163 9.87 13.60 -18.64
N SER A 164 9.19 14.68 -18.22
CA SER A 164 9.27 15.21 -16.86
C SER A 164 8.62 14.27 -15.85
N THR A 165 7.43 13.76 -16.15
CA THR A 165 6.71 12.83 -15.26
C THR A 165 7.38 11.46 -15.23
N ILE A 166 7.97 10.99 -16.34
CA ILE A 166 8.80 9.78 -16.35
C ILE A 166 10.02 9.94 -15.43
N TYR A 167 10.77 11.05 -15.52
CA TYR A 167 11.89 11.29 -14.62
C TYR A 167 11.47 11.38 -13.15
N LEU A 168 10.30 11.98 -12.87
CA LEU A 168 9.73 12.01 -11.53
C LEU A 168 9.41 10.60 -11.01
N LEU A 169 8.79 9.74 -11.83
CA LEU A 169 8.48 8.34 -11.46
C LEU A 169 9.76 7.53 -11.22
N CYS A 170 10.79 7.72 -12.04
CA CYS A 170 12.10 7.11 -11.83
C CYS A 170 12.73 7.60 -10.51
N ALA A 171 12.70 8.89 -10.23
CA ALA A 171 13.22 9.45 -8.98
C ALA A 171 12.48 8.89 -7.75
N CYS A 172 11.14 8.85 -7.79
CA CYS A 172 10.32 8.28 -6.72
C CYS A 172 10.60 6.79 -6.48
N THR A 173 10.96 6.05 -7.54
CA THR A 173 11.33 4.63 -7.43
C THR A 173 12.56 4.44 -6.56
N PHE A 174 13.59 5.28 -6.68
CA PHE A 174 14.85 5.11 -5.95
C PHE A 174 14.94 5.93 -4.65
N GLN A 175 13.83 6.47 -4.16
CA GLN A 175 13.78 7.24 -2.92
C GLN A 175 13.60 6.38 -1.65
N ILE A 176 13.42 5.05 -1.82
CA ILE A 176 12.99 4.10 -0.76
C ILE A 176 14.12 3.16 -0.36
#